data_AF-A0A956AQ82-F1
#
_entry.id   AF-A0A956AQ82-F1
#
_cell.length_a   1.000
_cell.length_b   1.000
_cell.length_c   1.000
_cell.angle_alpha   90.00
_cell.angle_beta   90.00
_cell.angle_gamma   90.00
#
_symmetry.space_group_name_H-M   'P 1'
#
loop_
_entity.id
_entity.type
_entity.pdbx_description
1 polymer ?
#
loop_
_entity_poly.entity_id
_entity_poly.type
_entity_poly.pdbx_seq_one_letter_code
_entity_poly.pdbx_strand_id
1 'polypeptide(L)'
;MFALCSSLALGGCLALDKVELPEIPDYPPSVIDDFDSPNPSTGILELDFSGDPLPDPVLMVVVRDPNIAQPLTVRVFIDGLPGESRARVSQEVAPTGSVDRDVTVTVPAAQLRLAGCHRMELMVSGEFANGVDQRLPLRTNDFASLVWWVRSTDGIVSDVDLTACPTALTPVQRDPS
;
A
#
# COMPACT_ATOMS: atom_id res chain seq x y z
N MET A 1 -66.12 24.38 -48.64
CA MET A 1 -65.06 25.15 -47.95
C MET A 1 -64.98 24.63 -46.53
N PHE A 2 -64.02 23.76 -46.21
CA PHE A 2 -63.77 23.28 -44.84
C PHE A 2 -62.28 23.46 -44.58
N ALA A 3 -61.98 24.22 -43.52
CA ALA A 3 -60.64 24.69 -43.18
C ALA A 3 -59.83 23.59 -42.47
N LEU A 4 -58.58 23.44 -42.88
CA LEU A 4 -57.54 22.69 -42.19
C LEU A 4 -57.11 23.44 -40.92
N CYS A 5 -57.06 22.75 -39.78
CA CYS A 5 -56.28 23.18 -38.62
C CYS A 5 -55.30 22.06 -38.26
N SER A 6 -54.07 22.18 -38.78
CA SER A 6 -52.93 21.36 -38.37
C SER A 6 -52.26 22.04 -37.18
N SER A 7 -52.47 21.49 -35.98
CA SER A 7 -51.73 21.89 -34.78
C SER A 7 -50.36 21.20 -34.78
N LEU A 8 -49.32 21.92 -35.18
CA LEU A 8 -47.92 21.51 -34.99
C LEU A 8 -47.55 21.69 -33.52
N ALA A 9 -47.57 20.60 -32.77
CA ALA A 9 -46.96 20.55 -31.44
C ALA A 9 -45.42 20.57 -31.63
N LEU A 10 -44.82 21.74 -31.39
CA LEU A 10 -43.37 21.90 -31.20
C LEU A 10 -42.96 21.25 -29.87
N GLY A 11 -42.89 19.92 -29.87
CA GLY A 11 -42.19 19.16 -28.83
C GLY A 11 -40.69 19.33 -29.02
N GLY A 12 -40.12 20.38 -28.45
CA GLY A 12 -38.67 20.58 -28.41
C GLY A 12 -38.01 19.47 -27.61
N CYS A 13 -37.25 18.61 -28.29
CA CYS A 13 -36.34 17.67 -27.63
C CYS A 13 -35.24 18.47 -26.92
N LEU A 14 -35.28 18.52 -25.59
CA LEU A 14 -34.13 18.90 -24.79
C LEU A 14 -33.09 17.78 -24.93
N ALA A 15 -32.19 17.92 -25.91
CA ALA A 15 -30.97 17.14 -25.95
C ALA A 15 -30.04 17.67 -24.85
N LEU A 16 -30.05 17.03 -23.68
CA LEU A 16 -28.91 17.13 -22.78
C LEU A 16 -27.77 16.35 -23.43
N ASP A 17 -26.89 17.04 -24.14
CA ASP A 17 -25.58 16.50 -24.45
C ASP A 17 -24.93 16.08 -23.14
N LYS A 18 -24.53 14.81 -23.05
CA LYS A 18 -23.74 14.31 -21.92
C LYS A 18 -22.43 15.10 -21.95
N VAL A 19 -22.23 15.96 -20.96
CA VAL A 19 -20.93 16.56 -20.71
C VAL A 19 -20.02 15.42 -20.27
N GLU A 20 -19.19 14.94 -21.18
CA GLU A 20 -18.09 14.04 -20.88
C GLU A 20 -17.08 14.85 -20.06
N LEU A 21 -17.17 14.70 -18.73
CA LEU A 21 -16.13 15.20 -17.84
C LEU A 21 -14.84 14.47 -18.20
N PRO A 22 -13.72 15.19 -18.37
CA PRO A 22 -12.44 14.54 -18.64
C PRO A 22 -12.15 13.54 -17.52
N GLU A 23 -11.80 12.31 -17.89
CA GLU A 23 -11.31 11.32 -16.93
C GLU A 23 -10.09 11.90 -16.22
N ILE A 24 -10.14 11.95 -14.89
CA ILE A 24 -8.98 12.38 -14.10
C ILE A 24 -7.93 11.28 -14.25
N PRO A 25 -6.73 11.59 -14.74
CA PRO A 25 -5.68 10.58 -14.89
C PRO A 25 -5.36 9.98 -13.52
N ASP A 26 -5.43 8.66 -13.43
CA ASP A 26 -5.13 7.94 -12.20
C ASP A 26 -3.63 7.66 -12.13
N TYR A 27 -2.94 8.37 -11.25
CA TYR A 27 -1.51 8.17 -11.02
C TYR A 27 -1.30 7.21 -9.86
N PRO A 28 -0.49 6.15 -10.02
CA PRO A 28 -0.23 5.22 -8.93
C PRO A 28 0.54 5.94 -7.81
N PRO A 29 0.35 5.53 -6.54
CA PRO A 29 1.13 6.06 -5.45
C PRO A 29 2.60 5.63 -5.58
N SER A 30 3.45 6.27 -4.80
CA SER A 30 4.83 5.82 -4.54
C SER A 30 5.09 5.89 -3.04
N VAL A 31 6.00 5.03 -2.56
CA VAL A 31 6.34 4.94 -1.13
C VAL A 31 7.85 4.94 -0.97
N ILE A 32 8.34 5.71 -0.01
CA ILE A 32 9.75 5.80 0.36
C ILE A 32 9.87 5.78 1.89
N ASP A 33 11.04 5.38 2.39
CA ASP A 33 11.35 5.54 3.82
C ASP A 33 11.26 7.01 4.23
N ASP A 34 10.71 7.23 5.42
CA ASP A 34 10.91 8.49 6.12
C ASP A 34 12.36 8.56 6.63
N PHE A 35 12.98 9.73 6.51
CA PHE A 35 14.34 9.98 6.98
C PHE A 35 14.46 9.80 8.50
N ASP A 36 13.40 10.09 9.24
CA ASP A 36 13.34 9.96 10.71
C ASP A 36 12.88 8.57 11.17
N SER A 37 12.73 7.61 10.24
CA SER A 37 12.29 6.25 10.57
C SER A 37 13.27 5.56 11.51
N PRO A 38 12.81 5.06 12.68
CA PRO A 38 13.67 4.27 13.57
C PRO A 38 14.04 2.92 12.96
N ASN A 39 13.28 2.45 11.96
CA ASN A 39 13.48 1.16 11.30
C ASN A 39 13.50 1.37 9.77
N PRO A 40 14.60 1.87 9.18
CA PRO A 40 14.69 2.12 7.75
C PRO A 40 14.71 0.82 6.92
N SER A 41 14.08 0.82 5.75
CA SER A 41 13.99 -0.37 4.88
C SER A 41 15.31 -0.81 4.26
N THR A 42 16.32 0.06 4.26
CA THR A 42 17.66 -0.23 3.71
C THR A 42 18.48 -1.22 4.54
N GLY A 43 18.08 -1.48 5.78
CA GLY A 43 18.78 -2.36 6.72
C GLY A 43 18.06 -3.68 7.01
N ILE A 44 18.68 -4.49 7.86
CA ILE A 44 18.02 -5.64 8.50
C ILE A 44 17.63 -5.20 9.92
N LEU A 45 16.35 -5.32 10.25
CA LEU A 45 15.85 -5.07 11.59
C LEU A 45 16.14 -6.29 12.46
N GLU A 46 16.93 -6.13 13.53
CA GLU A 46 17.23 -7.22 14.45
C GLU A 46 16.30 -7.17 15.68
N LEU A 47 15.58 -8.25 15.94
CA LEU A 47 14.68 -8.41 17.07
C LEU A 47 15.13 -9.60 17.93
N ASP A 48 15.47 -9.34 19.19
CA ASP A 48 15.85 -10.38 20.14
C ASP A 48 14.75 -10.65 21.19
N PHE A 49 14.08 -11.80 21.05
CA PHE A 49 13.02 -12.27 21.93
C PHE A 49 13.53 -13.12 23.11
N SER A 50 14.85 -13.14 23.36
CA SER A 50 15.49 -13.88 24.45
C SER A 50 15.15 -13.37 25.86
N GLY A 51 14.68 -12.12 25.97
CA GLY A 51 14.49 -11.41 27.23
C GLY A 51 13.13 -10.76 27.39
N ASP A 52 13.13 -9.49 27.81
CA ASP A 52 11.92 -8.70 28.06
C ASP A 52 11.05 -8.52 26.80
N PRO A 53 9.76 -8.18 26.96
CA PRO A 53 8.90 -7.87 25.83
C PRO A 53 9.49 -6.73 24.99
N LEU A 54 9.75 -7.02 23.71
CA LEU A 54 10.20 -6.01 22.75
C LEU A 54 9.06 -5.04 22.40
N PRO A 55 9.37 -3.76 22.14
CA PRO A 55 8.41 -2.86 21.53
C PRO A 55 8.06 -3.30 20.10
N ASP A 56 6.85 -3.00 19.67
CA ASP A 56 6.40 -3.23 18.29
C ASP A 56 7.22 -2.38 17.31
N PRO A 57 7.76 -2.98 16.23
CA PRO A 57 8.41 -2.21 15.16
C PRO A 57 7.51 -1.12 14.58
N VAL A 58 8.09 0.05 14.37
CA VAL A 58 7.41 1.22 13.79
C VAL A 58 8.01 1.51 12.43
N LEU A 59 7.18 1.47 11.39
CA LEU A 59 7.55 1.81 10.02
C LEU A 59 7.07 3.23 9.75
N MET A 60 8.00 4.15 9.49
CA MET A 60 7.68 5.50 9.04
C MET A 60 8.00 5.60 7.56
N VAL A 61 7.00 5.96 6.76
CA VAL A 61 7.11 6.10 5.32
C VAL A 61 6.46 7.39 4.85
N VAL A 62 6.98 7.94 3.76
CA VAL A 62 6.32 9.02 3.03
C VAL A 62 5.64 8.40 1.82
N VAL A 63 4.31 8.55 1.76
CA VAL A 63 3.51 8.15 0.61
C VAL A 63 3.30 9.37 -0.27
N ARG A 64 3.79 9.30 -1.51
CA ARG A 64 3.61 10.33 -2.53
C ARG A 64 2.52 9.91 -3.50
N ASP A 65 1.42 10.65 -3.48
CA ASP A 65 0.20 10.39 -4.24
C ASP A 65 -0.32 11.69 -4.89
N PRO A 66 -0.29 11.82 -6.22
CA PRO A 66 -0.83 12.99 -6.93
C PRO A 66 -2.34 13.19 -6.73
N ASN A 67 -3.08 12.14 -6.38
CA ASN A 67 -4.52 12.19 -6.15
C ASN A 67 -4.81 12.65 -4.71
N ILE A 68 -4.50 13.91 -4.38
CA ILE A 68 -4.53 14.46 -3.01
C ILE A 68 -5.88 14.35 -2.25
N ALA A 69 -6.97 14.09 -2.97
CA ALA A 69 -8.32 13.92 -2.44
C ALA A 69 -8.74 12.46 -2.22
N GLN A 70 -7.97 11.48 -2.73
CA GLN A 70 -8.31 10.07 -2.58
C GLN A 70 -7.83 9.53 -1.22
N PRO A 71 -8.64 8.72 -0.51
CA PRO A 71 -8.14 7.94 0.60
C PRO A 71 -7.20 6.85 0.08
N LEU A 72 -6.25 6.42 0.91
CA LEU A 72 -5.38 5.28 0.62
C LEU A 72 -5.57 4.22 1.70
N THR A 73 -5.25 2.97 1.35
CA THR A 73 -5.15 1.86 2.30
C THR A 73 -3.72 1.36 2.31
N VAL A 74 -3.18 1.17 3.50
CA VAL A 74 -1.89 0.54 3.75
C VAL A 74 -2.11 -0.84 4.33
N ARG A 75 -1.45 -1.85 3.77
CA ARG A 75 -1.47 -3.23 4.27
C ARG A 75 -0.05 -3.71 4.50
N VAL A 76 0.19 -4.35 5.64
CA VAL A 76 1.48 -4.98 5.95
C VAL A 76 1.31 -6.49 5.91
N PHE A 77 2.21 -7.16 5.19
CA PHE A 77 2.30 -8.61 5.09
C PHE A 77 3.62 -9.07 5.69
N ILE A 78 3.60 -10.17 6.44
CA ILE A 78 4.78 -10.80 7.03
C ILE A 78 4.83 -12.22 6.49
N ASP A 79 5.94 -12.55 5.84
CA ASP A 79 6.22 -13.84 5.19
C ASP A 79 5.19 -14.30 4.17
N GLY A 80 4.32 -13.37 3.74
CA GLY A 80 3.23 -13.67 2.83
C GLY A 80 3.76 -14.06 1.46
N LEU A 81 3.50 -15.30 1.05
CA LEU A 81 3.66 -15.74 -0.33
C LEU A 81 2.57 -15.10 -1.23
N PRO A 82 2.78 -15.01 -2.56
CA PRO A 82 1.71 -14.70 -3.49
C PRO A 82 0.51 -15.65 -3.27
N GLY A 83 -0.66 -15.11 -2.97
CA GLY A 83 -1.86 -15.89 -2.61
C GLY A 83 -2.09 -16.12 -1.11
N GLU A 84 -1.17 -15.72 -0.23
CA GLU A 84 -1.43 -15.67 1.21
C GLU A 84 -2.16 -14.40 1.62
N SER A 85 -3.31 -14.60 2.25
CA SER A 85 -4.44 -13.69 2.10
C SER A 85 -4.63 -12.69 3.23
N ARG A 86 -3.82 -12.66 4.29
CA ARG A 86 -4.15 -11.83 5.46
C ARG A 86 -3.08 -10.83 5.78
N ALA A 87 -3.37 -9.58 5.48
CA ALA A 87 -2.62 -8.46 6.02
C ALA A 87 -2.59 -8.56 7.55
N ARG A 88 -1.41 -8.40 8.14
CA ARG A 88 -1.21 -8.36 9.59
C ARG A 88 -1.60 -7.00 10.15
N VAL A 89 -1.42 -5.97 9.34
CA VAL A 89 -1.87 -4.61 9.63
C VAL A 89 -2.65 -4.11 8.41
N SER A 90 -3.79 -3.47 8.64
CA SER A 90 -4.55 -2.75 7.61
C SER A 90 -4.96 -1.41 8.19
N GLN A 91 -4.55 -0.33 7.54
CA GLN A 91 -4.74 1.04 8.02
C GLN A 91 -5.23 1.92 6.88
N GLU A 92 -6.26 2.72 7.14
CA GLU A 92 -6.69 3.77 6.22
C GLU A 92 -5.83 5.02 6.43
N VAL A 93 -5.48 5.67 5.32
CA VAL A 93 -4.76 6.94 5.27
C VAL A 93 -5.69 7.97 4.66
N ALA A 94 -6.14 8.90 5.48
CA ALA A 94 -7.06 9.94 5.06
C ALA A 94 -6.41 10.88 4.01
N PRO A 95 -7.23 11.49 3.14
CA PRO A 95 -6.75 12.57 2.26
C PRO A 95 -6.23 13.75 3.10
N THR A 96 -5.05 14.25 2.75
CA THR A 96 -4.45 15.43 3.42
C THR A 96 -4.55 16.70 2.58
N GLY A 97 -4.93 16.59 1.31
CA GLY A 97 -4.81 17.69 0.35
C GLY A 97 -3.36 17.97 -0.09
N SER A 98 -2.40 17.13 0.33
CA SER A 98 -0.99 17.20 -0.04
C SER A 98 -0.56 15.97 -0.83
N VAL A 99 0.42 16.17 -1.71
CA VAL A 99 1.01 15.10 -2.53
C VAL A 99 1.77 14.11 -1.65
N ASP A 100 2.56 14.62 -0.71
CA ASP A 100 3.31 13.80 0.24
C ASP A 100 2.50 13.64 1.54
N ARG A 101 2.42 12.41 2.05
CA ARG A 101 1.69 12.05 3.27
C ARG A 101 2.59 11.20 4.15
N ASP A 102 2.85 11.68 5.37
CA ASP A 102 3.60 10.93 6.36
C ASP A 102 2.70 9.85 6.96
N VAL A 103 3.17 8.59 6.92
CA VAL A 103 2.41 7.44 7.39
C VAL A 103 3.28 6.66 8.37
N THR A 104 2.77 6.51 9.59
CA THR A 104 3.34 5.64 10.61
C THR A 104 2.51 4.38 10.73
N VAL A 105 3.15 3.22 10.64
CA VAL A 105 2.53 1.91 10.79
C VAL A 105 3.24 1.11 11.88
N THR A 106 2.50 0.69 12.89
CA THR A 106 3.01 -0.17 13.97
C THR A 106 2.74 -1.63 13.65
N VAL A 107 3.78 -2.47 13.69
CA VAL A 107 3.71 -3.88 13.36
C VAL A 107 3.81 -4.72 14.62
N PRO A 108 2.84 -5.60 14.92
CA PRO A 108 2.88 -6.41 16.14
C PRO A 108 4.10 -7.35 16.18
N ALA A 109 5.01 -7.14 17.13
CA ALA A 109 6.24 -7.94 17.29
C ALA A 109 5.94 -9.43 17.50
N ALA A 110 4.77 -9.76 18.06
CA ALA A 110 4.30 -11.13 18.22
C ALA A 110 4.24 -11.92 16.89
N GLN A 111 4.05 -11.25 15.75
CA GLN A 111 4.05 -11.88 14.42
C GLN A 111 5.46 -12.27 13.94
N LEU A 112 6.49 -11.71 14.57
CA LEU A 112 7.90 -11.88 14.22
C LEU A 112 8.64 -12.72 15.26
N ARG A 113 7.93 -13.34 16.20
CA ARG A 113 8.53 -14.03 17.36
C ARG A 113 9.27 -15.32 16.99
N LEU A 114 8.88 -15.96 15.88
CA LEU A 114 9.55 -17.19 15.44
C LEU A 114 10.98 -16.85 15.04
N ALA A 115 11.98 -17.53 15.62
CA ALA A 115 13.36 -17.30 15.23
C ALA A 115 13.56 -17.58 13.73
N GLY A 116 14.20 -16.66 13.02
CA GLY A 116 14.33 -16.75 11.57
C GLY A 116 14.49 -15.40 10.87
N CYS A 117 14.42 -15.46 9.54
CA CYS A 117 14.34 -14.28 8.70
C CYS A 117 12.90 -14.06 8.26
N HIS A 118 12.38 -12.87 8.47
CA HIS A 118 11.06 -12.47 8.02
C HIS A 118 11.13 -11.42 6.93
N ARG A 119 10.25 -11.55 5.94
CA ARG A 119 10.03 -10.52 4.93
C ARG A 119 8.76 -9.76 5.28
N MET A 120 8.93 -8.50 5.64
CA MET A 120 7.83 -7.59 5.91
C MET A 120 7.63 -6.66 4.72
N GLU A 121 6.44 -6.67 4.14
CA GLU A 121 6.11 -5.84 2.99
C GLU A 121 4.92 -4.95 3.30
N LEU A 122 5.13 -3.64 3.16
CA LEU A 122 4.09 -2.63 3.18
C LEU A 122 3.63 -2.41 1.75
N MET A 123 2.33 -2.54 1.51
CA MET A 123 1.69 -2.20 0.25
C MET A 123 0.73 -1.03 0.47
N VAL A 124 0.71 -0.10 -0.48
CA VAL A 124 -0.19 1.05 -0.49
C VAL A 124 -0.99 1.03 -1.79
N SER A 125 -2.30 1.25 -1.70
CA SER A 125 -3.21 1.37 -2.85
C SER A 125 -4.34 2.34 -2.50
N GLY A 126 -5.00 2.96 -3.49
CA GLY A 126 -6.27 3.64 -3.27
C GLY A 126 -7.34 2.68 -2.73
N GLU A 127 -7.40 1.47 -3.30
CA GLU A 127 -8.29 0.41 -2.86
C GLU A 127 -7.73 -0.98 -3.19
N PHE A 128 -8.00 -1.97 -2.34
CA PHE A 128 -7.67 -3.37 -2.61
C PHE A 128 -8.91 -4.16 -2.99
N ALA A 129 -8.75 -5.14 -3.89
CA ALA A 129 -9.84 -6.02 -4.29
C ALA A 129 -10.36 -6.86 -3.10
N ASN A 130 -11.67 -7.09 -3.06
CA ASN A 130 -12.34 -7.89 -2.03
C ASN A 130 -12.30 -9.40 -2.32
N GLY A 131 -11.16 -9.90 -2.80
CA GLY A 131 -10.95 -11.29 -3.23
C GLY A 131 -10.26 -12.17 -2.17
N VAL A 132 -9.93 -13.40 -2.58
CA VAL A 132 -9.10 -14.32 -1.78
C VAL A 132 -7.69 -13.77 -1.58
N ASP A 133 -7.18 -13.01 -2.55
CA ASP A 133 -5.87 -12.36 -2.44
C ASP A 133 -6.04 -10.90 -1.99
N GLN A 134 -5.71 -10.63 -0.72
CA GLN A 134 -5.73 -9.27 -0.15
C GLN A 134 -4.59 -8.38 -0.65
N ARG A 135 -3.69 -8.88 -1.49
CA ARG A 135 -2.58 -8.12 -2.06
C ARG A 135 -2.95 -7.43 -3.37
N LEU A 136 -4.04 -7.85 -4.01
CA LEU A 136 -4.45 -7.31 -5.30
C LEU A 136 -5.08 -5.92 -5.13
N PRO A 137 -4.55 -4.87 -5.78
CA PRO A 137 -5.25 -3.59 -5.86
C PRO A 137 -6.54 -3.76 -6.68
N LEU A 138 -7.56 -2.94 -6.39
CA LEU A 138 -8.81 -2.95 -7.15
C LEU A 138 -8.56 -2.52 -8.60
N ARG A 139 -7.71 -1.50 -8.78
CA ARG A 139 -7.29 -0.98 -10.08
C ARG A 139 -5.92 -1.54 -10.44
N THR A 140 -5.77 -2.00 -11.67
CA THR A 140 -4.49 -2.53 -12.16
C THR A 140 -3.40 -1.46 -12.05
N ASN A 141 -2.25 -1.82 -11.48
CA ASN A 141 -1.10 -0.96 -11.25
C ASN A 141 -1.31 0.21 -10.25
N ASP A 142 -2.46 0.30 -9.58
CA ASP A 142 -2.69 1.28 -8.50
C ASP A 142 -2.08 0.74 -7.19
N PHE A 143 -0.75 0.58 -7.16
CA PHE A 143 -0.08 0.19 -5.92
C PHE A 143 1.39 0.58 -5.88
N ALA A 144 1.89 0.76 -4.67
CA ALA A 144 3.31 0.86 -4.35
C ALA A 144 3.65 -0.12 -3.22
N SER A 145 4.91 -0.55 -3.12
CA SER A 145 5.36 -1.34 -1.99
C SER A 145 6.78 -1.01 -1.52
N LEU A 146 7.01 -1.23 -0.23
CA LEU A 146 8.30 -1.14 0.44
C LEU A 146 8.52 -2.38 1.29
N VAL A 147 9.78 -2.85 1.39
CA VAL A 147 10.12 -4.13 2.01
C VAL A 147 11.19 -3.94 3.07
N TRP A 148 10.96 -4.52 4.24
CA TRP A 148 11.93 -4.66 5.31
C TRP A 148 12.27 -6.14 5.48
N TRP A 149 13.51 -6.40 5.84
CA TRP A 149 13.94 -7.71 6.30
C TRP A 149 14.15 -7.66 7.80
N VAL A 150 13.56 -8.63 8.49
CA VAL A 150 13.64 -8.73 9.94
C VAL A 150 14.36 -10.01 10.29
N ARG A 151 15.36 -9.92 11.15
CA ARG A 151 16.02 -11.06 11.76
C ARG A 151 15.52 -11.20 13.19
N SER A 152 14.87 -12.31 13.47
CA SER A 152 14.36 -12.62 14.80
C SER A 152 15.19 -13.70 15.46
N THR A 153 15.57 -13.50 16.72
CA THR A 153 16.26 -14.49 17.56
C THR A 153 15.45 -14.77 18.81
N ASP A 154 15.53 -15.99 19.34
CA ASP A 154 14.84 -16.41 20.58
C ASP A 154 15.81 -16.70 21.74
N GLY A 155 17.08 -16.28 21.61
CA GLY A 155 18.13 -16.51 22.61
C GLY A 155 18.69 -17.93 22.64
N ILE A 156 18.09 -18.86 21.88
CA ILE A 156 18.73 -20.14 21.59
C ILE A 156 19.68 -19.87 20.44
N VAL A 157 20.96 -20.25 20.60
CA VAL A 157 21.95 -20.21 19.51
C VAL A 157 21.52 -21.24 18.46
N SER A 158 20.52 -20.86 17.67
CA SER A 158 20.20 -21.47 16.41
C SER A 158 20.94 -20.64 15.36
N ASP A 159 21.63 -21.32 14.46
CA ASP A 159 22.13 -20.67 13.26
C ASP A 159 20.90 -20.13 12.52
N VAL A 160 20.60 -18.84 12.70
CA VAL A 160 19.58 -18.18 11.88
C VAL A 160 20.12 -18.27 10.46
N ASP A 161 19.41 -18.99 9.60
CA ASP A 161 19.79 -19.14 8.21
C ASP A 161 19.68 -17.78 7.50
N LEU A 162 20.79 -17.05 7.51
CA LEU A 162 20.92 -15.75 6.87
C LEU A 162 20.97 -15.87 5.34
N THR A 163 20.96 -17.07 4.76
CA THR A 163 20.78 -17.20 3.29
C THR A 163 19.35 -16.90 2.86
N ALA A 164 18.38 -16.97 3.79
CA ALA A 164 17.00 -16.55 3.58
C ALA A 164 16.81 -15.03 3.74
N CYS A 165 17.69 -14.35 4.49
CA CYS A 165 17.76 -12.88 4.48
C CYS A 165 18.64 -12.44 3.31
N PRO A 166 18.20 -11.52 2.43
CA PRO A 166 19.14 -10.95 1.47
C PRO A 166 20.26 -10.26 2.25
N THR A 167 21.49 -10.69 2.02
CA THR A 167 22.69 -9.94 2.42
C THR A 167 22.58 -8.55 1.81
N ALA A 168 22.38 -7.53 2.65
CA ALA A 168 22.29 -6.10 2.33
C ALA A 168 21.62 -5.80 0.99
N LEU A 169 20.34 -5.38 1.03
CA LEU A 169 19.57 -4.99 -0.15
C LEU A 169 20.37 -4.02 -1.03
N THR A 170 20.92 -4.53 -2.14
CA THR A 170 21.36 -3.68 -3.25
C THR A 170 20.13 -2.85 -3.65
N PRO A 171 20.21 -1.51 -3.68
CA PRO A 171 19.09 -0.69 -4.09
C PRO A 171 18.57 -1.20 -5.44
N VAL A 172 17.28 -1.56 -5.52
CA VAL A 172 16.64 -1.81 -6.80
C VAL A 172 16.48 -0.44 -7.45
N GLN A 173 17.51 0.02 -8.12
CA GLN A 173 17.43 1.14 -9.05
C GLN A 173 16.58 0.65 -10.23
N ARG A 174 15.26 0.92 -10.17
CA ARG A 174 14.41 0.73 -11.35
C ARG A 174 14.83 1.80 -12.35
N ASP A 175 15.48 1.34 -13.41
CA ASP A 175 15.91 2.15 -14.55
C ASP A 175 14.68 2.88 -15.14
N PRO A 176 14.63 4.22 -15.15
CA PRO A 176 13.57 4.96 -15.80
C PRO A 176 13.97 5.16 -17.28
N SER A 177 13.94 4.07 -18.06
CA SER A 177 14.07 4.14 -19.51
C SER A 177 12.73 3.87 -20.18
#